data_AF-A0A6J3C1X4-F1
#
_entry.id   AF-A0A6J3C1X4-F1
#
_cell.length_a   1.000
_cell.length_b   1.000
_cell.length_c   1.000
_cell.angle_alpha   90.00
_cell.angle_beta   90.00
_cell.angle_gamma   90.00
#
_symmetry.space_group_name_H-M   'P 1'
#
loop_
_entity.id
_entity.type
_entity.pdbx_description
1 polymer ?
#
loop_
_entity_poly.entity_id
_entity_poly.type
_entity_poly.pdbx_seq_one_letter_code
_entity_poly.pdbx_strand_id
1 'polypeptide(L)'
;MKDHDAEVTKTTNASINSIIQHGDAWANNLLFKLRDEKPSECILIDYQIATAASPANDLLFMIFNCTDYATRRDHYKDWIDHYYSQLDRSLNYFGLNADTLYPRDRFNNELKTHSVYILGLLMLFSSMNVRSTDEAAEMRDVMQSEAMETSTELMSVSHLDAKSLSLYKNKVIGIIDNMIGYDRMNLKSEFIDKDYNFRKEQTDKY
;
A
#
# COMPACT_ATOMS: atom_id res chain seq x y z
N MET A 1 10.14 11.12 38.32
CA MET A 1 10.01 11.32 36.85
C MET A 1 8.98 10.29 36.41
N LYS A 2 7.74 10.32 36.93
CA LYS A 2 6.60 11.16 36.53
C LYS A 2 6.26 11.00 35.04
N ASP A 3 5.37 10.05 34.79
CA ASP A 3 4.21 10.18 33.90
C ASP A 3 4.46 10.64 32.47
N HIS A 4 5.18 9.85 31.67
CA HIS A 4 5.23 10.06 30.21
C HIS A 4 4.63 8.91 29.37
N ASP A 5 4.20 7.80 29.98
CA ASP A 5 3.85 6.57 29.25
C ASP A 5 2.33 6.27 29.18
N ALA A 6 1.45 7.23 29.46
CA ALA A 6 0.01 7.00 29.50
C ALA A 6 -0.82 8.02 28.70
N GLU A 7 -0.25 8.63 27.67
CA GLU A 7 -1.01 9.48 26.74
C GLU A 7 -0.69 9.21 25.28
N VAL A 8 -0.63 7.92 24.91
CA VAL A 8 -0.75 7.52 23.51
C VAL A 8 -2.24 7.31 23.23
N THR A 9 -2.79 8.17 22.37
CA THR A 9 -4.10 8.07 21.69
C THR A 9 -5.37 8.25 22.53
N LYS A 10 -5.64 9.49 22.93
CA LYS A 10 -7.01 9.99 23.15
C LYS A 10 -7.53 10.77 21.93
N THR A 11 -7.23 10.34 20.71
CA THR A 11 -7.84 10.91 19.50
C THR A 11 -7.78 9.94 18.32
N THR A 12 -8.60 8.91 18.30
CA THR A 12 -8.91 8.22 17.04
C THR A 12 -10.34 7.71 17.08
N ASN A 13 -11.11 8.02 16.05
CA ASN A 13 -12.34 7.31 15.66
C ASN A 13 -12.03 5.85 15.25
N ALA A 14 -11.22 5.14 16.05
CA ALA A 14 -10.80 3.79 15.77
C ALA A 14 -11.98 2.86 16.05
N SER A 15 -12.39 2.11 15.02
CA SER A 15 -13.32 0.99 15.19
C SER A 15 -12.69 -0.03 16.14
N ILE A 16 -13.52 -0.79 16.86
CA ILE A 16 -13.08 -1.90 17.74
C ILE A 16 -12.22 -2.95 17.01
N ASN A 17 -12.22 -2.94 15.68
CA ASN A 17 -11.47 -3.88 14.84
C ASN A 17 -10.28 -3.24 14.14
N SER A 18 -9.93 -2.02 14.55
CA SER A 18 -8.69 -1.37 14.12
C SER A 18 -7.50 -2.09 14.73
N ILE A 19 -6.42 -2.20 13.97
CA ILE A 19 -5.14 -2.69 14.45
C ILE A 19 -4.13 -1.54 14.45
N ILE A 20 -3.05 -1.70 15.20
CA ILE A 20 -1.89 -0.84 15.04
C ILE A 20 -1.25 -1.19 13.69
N GLN A 21 -1.30 -0.23 12.79
CA GLN A 21 -0.70 -0.28 11.47
C GLN A 21 0.74 0.25 11.53
N HIS A 22 1.56 -0.22 10.62
CA HIS A 22 2.86 0.36 10.35
C HIS A 22 2.72 1.78 9.80
N GLY A 23 1.76 2.02 8.89
CA GLY A 23 1.54 3.30 8.23
C GLY A 23 2.51 3.59 7.09
N ASP A 24 3.76 3.11 7.18
CA ASP A 24 4.78 3.21 6.11
C ASP A 24 5.34 1.84 5.67
N ALA A 25 4.46 0.87 5.36
CA ALA A 25 4.86 -0.50 5.03
C ALA A 25 5.34 -0.63 3.58
N TRP A 26 6.54 -0.14 3.28
CA TRP A 26 7.23 -0.30 1.99
C TRP A 26 8.52 -1.11 2.08
N ALA A 27 9.05 -1.55 0.94
CA ALA A 27 10.17 -2.49 0.88
C ALA A 27 11.42 -2.02 1.64
N ASN A 28 11.67 -0.72 1.73
CA ASN A 28 12.82 -0.17 2.43
C ASN A 28 12.71 -0.28 3.96
N ASN A 29 11.49 -0.47 4.47
CA ASN A 29 11.20 -0.68 5.89
C ASN A 29 11.08 -2.18 6.24
N LEU A 30 11.48 -3.08 5.34
CA LEU A 30 11.57 -4.51 5.56
C LEU A 30 13.04 -4.93 5.64
N LEU A 31 13.47 -5.39 6.82
CA LEU A 31 14.80 -5.96 7.00
C LEU A 31 14.74 -7.48 6.88
N PHE A 32 15.46 -8.02 5.90
CA PHE A 32 15.54 -9.45 5.65
C PHE A 32 16.81 -10.05 6.24
N LYS A 33 16.66 -11.17 6.94
CA LYS A 33 17.77 -12.02 7.33
C LYS A 33 18.01 -13.05 6.25
N LEU A 34 19.21 -13.05 5.68
CA LEU A 34 19.61 -13.99 4.63
C LEU A 34 20.29 -15.23 5.23
N ARG A 35 19.94 -16.40 4.71
CA ARG A 35 20.67 -17.67 4.90
C ARG A 35 20.88 -18.27 3.52
N ASP A 36 22.13 -18.60 3.18
CA ASP A 36 22.50 -19.10 1.85
C ASP A 36 21.96 -18.22 0.70
N GLU A 37 22.12 -16.90 0.83
CA GLU A 37 21.61 -15.87 -0.10
C GLU A 37 20.08 -15.85 -0.30
N LYS A 38 19.33 -16.52 0.58
CA LYS A 38 17.86 -16.57 0.54
C LYS A 38 17.24 -15.90 1.77
N PRO A 39 16.18 -15.10 1.60
CA PRO A 39 15.42 -14.57 2.74
C PRO A 39 14.91 -15.72 3.61
N SER A 40 15.23 -15.66 4.90
CA SER A 40 14.82 -16.67 5.90
C SER A 40 13.88 -16.10 6.96
N GLU A 41 14.07 -14.83 7.33
CA GLU A 41 13.27 -14.11 8.32
C GLU A 41 13.14 -12.66 7.83
N CYS A 42 12.06 -11.98 8.22
CA CYS A 42 11.82 -10.59 7.89
C CYS A 42 11.26 -9.87 9.12
N ILE A 43 11.72 -8.63 9.35
CA ILE A 43 11.15 -7.74 10.35
C ILE A 43 10.81 -6.39 9.71
N LEU A 44 9.76 -5.75 10.22
CA LEU A 44 9.41 -4.37 9.90
C LEU A 44 10.20 -3.42 10.81
N ILE A 45 10.60 -2.27 10.29
CA ILE A 45 11.30 -1.21 11.01
C ILE A 45 10.70 0.16 10.67
N ASP A 46 11.02 1.19 11.46
CA ASP A 46 10.59 2.56 11.22
C ASP A 46 9.06 2.80 11.34
N TYR A 47 8.56 2.74 12.58
CA TYR A 47 7.15 2.92 12.95
C TYR A 47 6.77 4.40 13.17
N GLN A 48 7.47 5.35 12.53
CA GLN A 48 7.31 6.79 12.80
C GLN A 48 5.91 7.36 12.53
N ILE A 49 5.11 6.71 11.68
CA ILE A 49 3.72 7.09 11.38
C ILE A 49 2.71 5.99 11.73
N ALA A 50 3.07 5.10 12.64
CA ALA A 50 2.18 4.03 13.10
C ALA A 50 0.90 4.61 13.71
N THR A 51 -0.24 4.03 13.35
CA THR A 51 -1.56 4.51 13.78
C THR A 51 -2.58 3.40 13.85
N ALA A 52 -3.67 3.61 14.59
CA ALA A 52 -4.77 2.66 14.68
C ALA A 52 -5.73 2.83 13.50
N ALA A 53 -5.82 1.81 12.63
CA ALA A 53 -6.70 1.83 11.47
C ALA A 53 -7.03 0.40 10.97
N SER A 54 -7.80 0.29 9.89
CA SER A 54 -8.25 -0.99 9.34
C SER A 54 -7.08 -1.83 8.82
N PRO A 55 -7.01 -3.15 9.13
CA PRO A 55 -6.02 -4.07 8.59
C PRO A 55 -5.83 -4.00 7.06
N ALA A 56 -6.89 -3.64 6.32
CA ALA A 56 -6.86 -3.53 4.86
C ALA A 56 -5.88 -2.46 4.34
N ASN A 57 -5.64 -1.37 5.08
CA ASN A 57 -4.85 -0.24 4.58
C ASN A 57 -3.38 -0.60 4.34
N ASP A 58 -2.66 -1.05 5.38
CA ASP A 58 -1.27 -1.49 5.25
C ASP A 58 -1.12 -2.61 4.23
N LEU A 59 -2.06 -3.57 4.20
CA LEU A 59 -2.00 -4.69 3.28
C LEU A 59 -2.11 -4.24 1.82
N LEU A 60 -3.10 -3.39 1.50
CA LEU A 60 -3.26 -2.83 0.16
C LEU A 60 -2.05 -1.97 -0.20
N PHE A 61 -1.62 -1.08 0.69
CA PHE A 61 -0.47 -0.22 0.45
C PHE A 61 0.78 -1.05 0.16
N MET A 62 1.13 -2.00 1.03
CA MET A 62 2.31 -2.85 0.88
C MET A 62 2.27 -3.65 -0.43
N ILE A 63 1.15 -4.34 -0.71
CA ILE A 63 1.00 -5.14 -1.93
C ILE A 63 1.18 -4.26 -3.17
N PHE A 64 0.45 -3.17 -3.30
CA PHE A 64 0.47 -2.38 -4.53
C PHE A 64 1.71 -1.49 -4.67
N ASN A 65 2.32 -1.06 -3.58
CA ASN A 65 3.51 -0.22 -3.61
C ASN A 65 4.77 -1.04 -3.95
N CYS A 66 4.90 -2.24 -3.38
CA CYS A 66 6.14 -3.02 -3.37
C CYS A 66 6.23 -4.11 -4.46
N THR A 67 5.17 -4.31 -5.24
CA THR A 67 5.16 -5.36 -6.27
C THR A 67 4.88 -4.77 -7.65
N ASP A 68 5.13 -5.53 -8.70
CA ASP A 68 4.74 -5.17 -10.06
C ASP A 68 3.37 -5.74 -10.44
N TYR A 69 2.90 -5.33 -11.62
CA TYR A 69 1.60 -5.73 -12.16
C TYR A 69 1.47 -7.25 -12.34
N ALA A 70 2.50 -7.90 -12.91
CA ALA A 70 2.46 -9.32 -13.26
C ALA A 70 2.44 -10.18 -11.98
N THR A 71 3.26 -9.83 -11.01
CA THR A 71 3.32 -10.52 -9.72
C THR A 71 1.98 -10.43 -8.99
N ARG A 72 1.33 -9.26 -8.98
CA ARG A 72 -0.02 -9.15 -8.41
C ARG A 72 -1.04 -9.96 -9.19
N ARG A 73 -1.02 -9.89 -10.53
CA ARG A 73 -1.93 -10.66 -11.38
C ARG A 73 -1.92 -12.14 -10.99
N ASP A 74 -0.74 -12.68 -10.70
CA ASP A 74 -0.55 -14.10 -10.45
C ASP A 74 -0.74 -14.50 -8.97
N HIS A 75 -0.54 -13.58 -8.01
CA HIS A 75 -0.50 -13.92 -6.57
C HIS A 75 -1.44 -13.14 -5.65
N TYR A 76 -2.11 -12.09 -6.13
CA TYR A 76 -2.90 -11.18 -5.27
C TYR A 76 -3.91 -11.93 -4.39
N LYS A 77 -4.71 -12.82 -4.99
CA LYS A 77 -5.73 -13.58 -4.25
C LYS A 77 -5.09 -14.44 -3.15
N ASP A 78 -4.00 -15.13 -3.48
CA ASP A 78 -3.30 -16.00 -2.53
C ASP A 78 -2.72 -15.21 -1.36
N TRP A 79 -2.19 -14.00 -1.61
CA TRP A 79 -1.70 -13.11 -0.55
C TRP A 79 -2.82 -12.61 0.36
N ILE A 80 -3.98 -12.23 -0.20
CA ILE A 80 -5.14 -11.83 0.60
C ILE A 80 -5.64 -13.00 1.46
N ASP A 81 -5.73 -14.20 0.88
CA ASP A 81 -6.13 -15.41 1.60
C ASP A 81 -5.12 -15.78 2.70
N HIS A 82 -3.83 -15.70 2.38
CA HIS A 82 -2.75 -15.96 3.32
C HIS A 82 -2.76 -14.98 4.49
N TYR A 83 -2.88 -13.68 4.23
CA TYR A 83 -2.94 -12.66 5.26
C TYR A 83 -4.11 -12.91 6.22
N TYR A 84 -5.31 -13.13 5.69
CA TYR A 84 -6.49 -13.39 6.53
C TYR A 84 -6.32 -14.67 7.37
N SER A 85 -5.70 -15.72 6.81
CA SER A 85 -5.38 -16.93 7.56
C SER A 85 -4.36 -16.68 8.68
N GLN A 86 -3.33 -15.87 8.45
CA GLN A 86 -2.37 -15.52 9.51
C GLN A 86 -3.00 -14.62 10.58
N LEU A 87 -3.89 -13.70 10.19
CA LEU A 87 -4.66 -12.88 11.13
C LEU A 87 -5.50 -13.77 12.05
N ASP A 88 -6.26 -14.71 11.48
CA ASP A 88 -7.07 -15.65 12.26
C ASP A 88 -6.21 -16.53 13.19
N ARG A 89 -5.08 -17.07 12.70
CA ARG A 89 -4.14 -17.83 13.54
C ARG A 89 -3.60 -17.00 14.71
N SER A 90 -3.28 -15.74 14.45
CA SER A 90 -2.74 -14.82 15.46
C SER A 90 -3.79 -14.49 16.51
N LEU A 91 -5.05 -14.28 16.10
CA LEU A 91 -6.18 -14.08 17.02
C LEU A 91 -6.45 -15.33 17.86
N ASN A 92 -6.47 -16.51 17.24
CA ASN A 92 -6.71 -17.79 17.92
C ASN A 92 -5.63 -18.09 18.98
N TYR A 93 -4.39 -17.67 18.75
CA TYR A 93 -3.31 -17.79 19.75
C TYR A 93 -3.65 -17.08 21.08
N PHE A 94 -4.42 -15.99 21.02
CA PHE A 94 -4.90 -15.26 22.19
C PHE A 94 -6.33 -15.65 22.62
N GLY A 95 -6.87 -16.76 22.10
CA GLY A 95 -8.23 -17.23 22.40
C GLY A 95 -9.34 -16.40 21.75
N LEU A 96 -9.01 -15.65 20.70
CA LEU A 96 -9.95 -14.83 19.93
C LEU A 96 -10.26 -15.49 18.58
N ASN A 97 -11.41 -15.18 17.98
CA ASN A 97 -11.85 -15.77 16.73
C ASN A 97 -12.10 -14.68 15.67
N ALA A 98 -11.50 -14.83 14.48
CA ALA A 98 -11.65 -13.85 13.40
C ALA A 98 -13.08 -13.77 12.86
N ASP A 99 -13.81 -14.88 12.75
CA ASP A 99 -15.19 -14.88 12.26
C ASP A 99 -16.16 -14.10 13.17
N THR A 100 -15.78 -13.87 14.43
CA THR A 100 -16.55 -13.03 15.35
C THR A 100 -16.03 -11.60 15.37
N LEU A 101 -14.72 -11.41 15.48
CA LEU A 101 -14.13 -10.08 15.64
C LEU A 101 -13.99 -9.35 14.30
N TYR A 102 -13.44 -10.00 13.29
CA TYR A 102 -13.14 -9.37 12.01
C TYR A 102 -13.46 -10.32 10.85
N PRO A 103 -14.77 -10.54 10.58
CA PRO A 103 -15.22 -11.57 9.63
C PRO A 103 -14.70 -11.34 8.21
N ARG A 104 -14.58 -12.43 7.44
CA ARG A 104 -13.99 -12.40 6.10
C ARG A 104 -14.70 -11.45 5.15
N ASP A 105 -16.03 -11.39 5.21
CA ASP A 105 -16.83 -10.49 4.38
C ASP A 105 -16.57 -9.02 4.69
N ARG A 106 -16.35 -8.70 5.97
CA ARG A 106 -15.96 -7.35 6.37
C ARG A 106 -14.57 -7.01 5.84
N PHE A 107 -13.60 -7.90 6.01
CA PHE A 107 -12.26 -7.70 5.46
C PHE A 107 -12.30 -7.47 3.95
N ASN A 108 -13.04 -8.30 3.20
CA ASN A 108 -13.23 -8.14 1.77
C ASN A 108 -13.92 -6.80 1.41
N ASN A 109 -14.90 -6.38 2.20
CA ASN A 109 -15.57 -5.09 2.03
C ASN A 109 -14.61 -3.92 2.29
N GLU A 110 -13.81 -3.96 3.35
CA GLU A 110 -12.82 -2.93 3.66
C GLU A 110 -11.71 -2.86 2.59
N LEU A 111 -11.27 -4.00 2.04
CA LEU A 111 -10.40 -4.01 0.87
C LEU A 111 -10.99 -3.24 -0.32
N LYS A 112 -12.32 -3.25 -0.50
CA LYS A 112 -13.01 -2.52 -1.55
C LYS A 112 -13.19 -1.04 -1.19
N THR A 113 -13.74 -0.73 -0.02
CA THR A 113 -14.07 0.64 0.36
C THR A 113 -12.83 1.51 0.57
N HIS A 114 -11.70 0.92 0.98
CA HIS A 114 -10.48 1.67 1.26
C HIS A 114 -9.58 1.84 0.03
N SER A 115 -9.81 1.07 -1.04
CA SER A 115 -8.93 1.09 -2.23
C SER A 115 -8.85 2.44 -2.93
N VAL A 116 -9.91 3.26 -2.92
CA VAL A 116 -9.86 4.60 -3.53
C VAL A 116 -8.92 5.54 -2.75
N TYR A 117 -8.99 5.49 -1.42
CA TYR A 117 -8.08 6.24 -0.56
C TYR A 117 -6.64 5.74 -0.74
N ILE A 118 -6.44 4.43 -0.73
CA ILE A 118 -5.12 3.82 -0.92
C ILE A 118 -4.56 4.13 -2.32
N LEU A 119 -5.39 4.17 -3.37
CA LEU A 119 -4.96 4.59 -4.71
C LEU A 119 -4.35 6.00 -4.67
N GLY A 120 -4.95 6.94 -3.95
CA GLY A 120 -4.41 8.28 -3.79
C GLY A 120 -3.01 8.28 -3.17
N LEU A 121 -2.80 7.50 -2.11
CA LEU A 121 -1.47 7.32 -1.51
C LEU A 121 -0.49 6.67 -2.48
N LEU A 122 -0.92 5.62 -3.19
CA LEU A 122 -0.08 4.93 -4.17
C LEU A 122 0.31 5.83 -5.32
N MET A 123 -0.55 6.75 -5.76
CA MET A 123 -0.22 7.75 -6.78
C MET A 123 0.85 8.72 -6.29
N LEU A 124 0.80 9.13 -5.02
CA LEU A 124 1.84 9.97 -4.42
C LEU A 124 3.18 9.21 -4.32
N PHE A 125 3.17 8.03 -3.69
CA PHE A 125 4.41 7.24 -3.51
C PHE A 125 4.99 6.74 -4.84
N SER A 126 4.15 6.45 -5.84
CA SER A 126 4.64 6.08 -7.17
C SER A 126 5.39 7.21 -7.85
N SER A 127 5.08 8.48 -7.56
CA SER A 127 5.88 9.60 -8.11
C SER A 127 7.29 9.59 -7.54
N MET A 128 7.45 9.19 -6.27
CA MET A 128 8.74 9.08 -5.58
C MET A 128 9.54 7.88 -6.04
N ASN A 129 8.90 6.72 -6.15
CA ASN A 129 9.59 5.45 -6.39
C ASN A 129 10.12 5.28 -7.83
N VAL A 130 9.69 6.10 -8.77
CA VAL A 130 10.10 6.01 -10.19
C VAL A 130 11.19 7.00 -10.58
N ARG A 131 11.58 7.88 -9.66
CA ARG A 131 12.62 8.89 -9.90
C ARG A 131 13.96 8.23 -10.21
N SER A 132 14.69 8.84 -11.13
CA SER A 132 16.10 8.57 -11.35
C SER A 132 16.92 8.89 -10.08
N THR A 133 18.17 8.43 -10.04
CA THR A 133 19.08 8.74 -8.94
C THR A 133 19.28 10.24 -8.74
N ASP A 134 19.28 10.99 -9.84
CA ASP A 134 19.54 12.43 -9.83
C ASP A 134 18.31 13.20 -9.31
N GLU A 135 17.11 12.88 -9.84
CA GLU A 135 15.84 13.43 -9.33
C GLU A 135 15.61 13.07 -7.85
N ALA A 136 15.98 11.87 -7.43
CA ALA A 136 15.86 11.43 -6.05
C ALA A 136 16.82 12.19 -5.10
N ALA A 137 18.04 12.51 -5.57
CA ALA A 137 18.99 13.29 -4.80
C ALA A 137 18.49 14.73 -4.58
N GLU A 138 17.97 15.37 -5.63
CA GLU A 138 17.38 16.71 -5.53
C GLU A 138 16.19 16.72 -4.56
N MET A 139 15.30 15.73 -4.69
CA MET A 139 14.15 15.58 -3.78
C MET A 139 14.59 15.41 -2.32
N ARG A 140 15.60 14.59 -2.05
CA ARG A 140 16.14 14.39 -0.71
C ARG A 140 16.69 15.68 -0.11
N ASP A 141 17.46 16.44 -0.88
CA ASP A 141 18.10 17.67 -0.40
C ASP A 141 17.04 18.72 -0.03
N VAL A 142 15.92 18.77 -0.76
CA VAL A 142 14.77 19.63 -0.41
C VAL A 142 14.02 19.10 0.80
N MET A 143 13.77 17.79 0.92
CA MET A 143 13.09 17.20 2.09
C MET A 143 13.86 17.42 3.40
N GLN A 144 15.18 17.59 3.32
CA GLN A 144 16.04 17.92 4.47
C GLN A 144 16.09 19.43 4.76
N SER A 145 15.59 20.26 3.85
CA SER A 145 15.46 21.70 4.06
C SER A 145 14.18 22.03 4.83
N GLU A 146 14.14 23.17 5.53
CA GLU A 146 12.93 23.63 6.23
C GLU A 146 11.82 24.14 5.28
N ALA A 147 11.99 24.01 3.96
CA ALA A 147 11.06 24.51 2.94
C ALA A 147 9.96 23.50 2.60
N MET A 148 8.93 23.43 3.45
CA MET A 148 7.78 22.53 3.31
C MET A 148 6.97 22.76 2.01
N GLU A 149 6.85 24.01 1.53
CA GLU A 149 6.17 24.34 0.27
C GLU A 149 6.89 23.74 -0.94
N THR A 150 8.22 23.90 -1.01
CA THR A 150 9.07 23.33 -2.07
C THR A 150 9.04 21.80 -2.06
N SER A 151 8.93 21.19 -0.86
CA SER A 151 8.84 19.73 -0.70
C SER A 151 7.59 19.14 -1.34
N THR A 152 6.44 19.81 -1.24
CA THR A 152 5.18 19.34 -1.85
C THR A 152 5.22 19.48 -3.38
N GLU A 153 5.84 20.54 -3.88
CA GLU A 153 5.97 20.82 -5.31
C GLU A 153 6.91 19.84 -6.03
N LEU A 154 8.03 19.46 -5.41
CA LEU A 154 8.92 18.42 -5.97
C LEU A 154 8.32 17.02 -5.95
N MET A 155 7.38 16.73 -5.05
CA MET A 155 6.62 15.47 -5.09
C MET A 155 5.66 15.40 -6.28
N SER A 156 5.36 16.52 -6.94
CA SER A 156 4.53 16.59 -8.14
C SER A 156 5.13 15.78 -9.30
N VAL A 157 4.24 15.17 -10.07
CA VAL A 157 4.58 14.48 -11.32
C VAL A 157 5.10 15.43 -12.41
N SER A 158 4.90 16.75 -12.25
CA SER A 158 5.42 17.77 -13.17
C SER A 158 6.94 17.90 -13.15
N HIS A 159 7.59 17.46 -12.07
CA HIS A 159 9.04 17.48 -11.90
C HIS A 159 9.71 16.19 -12.38
N LEU A 160 8.95 15.24 -12.94
CA LEU A 160 9.51 14.02 -13.49
C LEU A 160 10.05 14.26 -14.90
N ASP A 161 11.23 13.74 -15.18
CA ASP A 161 11.75 13.64 -16.54
C ASP A 161 10.87 12.73 -17.41
N ALA A 162 11.11 12.73 -18.72
CA ALA A 162 10.30 11.95 -19.66
C ALA A 162 10.28 10.44 -19.37
N LYS A 163 11.39 9.88 -18.87
CA LYS A 163 11.54 8.46 -18.55
C LYS A 163 10.82 8.13 -17.24
N SER A 164 11.06 8.88 -16.18
CA SER A 164 10.41 8.74 -14.88
C SER A 164 8.90 8.94 -14.99
N LEU A 165 8.44 9.90 -15.80
CA LEU A 165 7.03 10.11 -16.10
C LEU A 165 6.41 8.93 -16.86
N SER A 166 7.15 8.28 -17.77
CA SER A 166 6.67 7.08 -18.45
C SER A 166 6.53 5.90 -17.49
N LEU A 167 7.52 5.70 -16.60
CA LEU A 167 7.48 4.68 -15.55
C LEU A 167 6.31 4.93 -14.57
N TYR A 168 6.11 6.19 -14.17
CA TYR A 168 4.98 6.61 -13.35
C TYR A 168 3.65 6.21 -13.97
N LYS A 169 3.42 6.59 -15.24
CA LYS A 169 2.18 6.31 -15.97
C LYS A 169 1.93 4.80 -16.05
N ASN A 170 2.95 4.02 -16.42
CA ASN A 170 2.84 2.58 -16.52
C ASN A 170 2.51 1.93 -15.16
N LYS A 171 3.15 2.38 -14.08
CA LYS A 171 2.88 1.88 -12.73
C LYS A 171 1.46 2.21 -12.29
N VAL A 172 1.01 3.46 -12.44
CA VAL A 172 -0.33 3.88 -12.03
C VAL A 172 -1.42 3.18 -12.84
N ILE A 173 -1.25 3.05 -14.17
CA ILE A 173 -2.19 2.28 -15.02
C ILE A 173 -2.26 0.83 -14.54
N GLY A 174 -1.12 0.18 -14.31
CA GLY A 174 -1.12 -1.20 -13.81
C GLY A 174 -1.79 -1.37 -12.45
N ILE A 175 -1.62 -0.41 -11.53
CA ILE A 175 -2.31 -0.41 -10.23
C ILE A 175 -3.83 -0.32 -10.43
N ILE A 176 -4.29 0.64 -11.24
CA ILE A 176 -5.71 0.84 -11.53
C ILE A 176 -6.30 -0.42 -12.18
N ASP A 177 -5.64 -0.99 -13.18
CA ASP A 177 -6.11 -2.17 -13.88
C ASP A 177 -6.23 -3.38 -12.95
N ASN A 178 -5.21 -3.62 -12.10
CA ASN A 178 -5.28 -4.66 -11.08
C ASN A 178 -6.47 -4.43 -10.12
N MET A 179 -6.63 -3.21 -9.58
CA MET A 179 -7.71 -2.91 -8.64
C MET A 179 -9.10 -3.06 -9.26
N ILE A 180 -9.29 -2.66 -10.53
CA ILE A 180 -10.54 -2.91 -11.27
C ILE A 180 -10.74 -4.42 -11.46
N GLY A 181 -9.72 -5.13 -11.92
CA GLY A 181 -9.77 -6.57 -12.15
C GLY A 181 -10.08 -7.41 -10.90
N TYR A 182 -9.77 -6.89 -9.71
CA TYR A 182 -10.05 -7.54 -8.43
C TYR A 182 -11.36 -7.09 -7.76
N ASP A 183 -12.21 -6.32 -8.45
CA ASP A 183 -13.41 -5.69 -7.89
C ASP A 183 -13.10 -4.89 -6.60
N ARG A 184 -12.00 -4.13 -6.62
CA ARG A 184 -11.56 -3.29 -5.50
C ARG A 184 -11.97 -1.84 -5.65
N MET A 185 -12.46 -1.43 -6.81
CA MET A 185 -13.03 -0.10 -7.00
C MET A 185 -14.54 -0.19 -7.18
N ASN A 186 -15.29 0.65 -6.46
CA ASN A 186 -16.72 0.86 -6.69
C ASN A 186 -16.96 1.72 -7.94
N LEU A 187 -16.44 1.29 -9.09
CA LEU A 187 -16.78 1.91 -10.37
C LEU A 187 -18.14 1.37 -10.82
N LYS A 188 -19.02 2.26 -11.29
CA LYS A 188 -20.26 1.80 -11.93
C LYS A 188 -19.90 1.00 -13.17
N SER A 189 -20.62 -0.09 -13.43
CA SER A 189 -20.40 -0.99 -14.58
C SER A 189 -20.34 -0.25 -15.93
N GLU A 190 -21.07 0.86 -16.05
CA GLU A 190 -21.05 1.73 -17.25
C GLU A 190 -19.67 2.30 -17.61
N PHE A 191 -18.74 2.40 -16.66
CA PHE A 191 -17.36 2.84 -16.88
C PHE A 191 -16.38 1.68 -17.16
N ILE A 192 -16.79 0.43 -16.94
CA ILE A 192 -15.91 -0.75 -17.05
C ILE A 192 -16.02 -1.38 -18.45
N ASP A 193 -17.20 -1.37 -19.07
CA ASP A 193 -17.48 -2.27 -20.20
C ASP A 193 -16.90 -1.88 -21.57
N LYS A 194 -16.56 -0.60 -21.83
CA LYS A 194 -16.11 -0.16 -23.17
C LYS A 194 -14.63 0.16 -23.29
N ASP A 195 -14.04 0.81 -22.29
CA ASP A 195 -12.63 1.27 -22.37
C ASP A 195 -11.64 0.29 -21.72
N TYR A 196 -12.07 -0.53 -20.75
CA TYR A 196 -11.19 -1.47 -20.05
C TYR A 196 -10.91 -2.73 -20.88
N ASN A 197 -11.96 -3.32 -21.47
CA ASN A 197 -11.82 -4.50 -22.34
C ASN A 197 -10.97 -4.18 -23.59
N PHE A 198 -11.07 -2.96 -24.13
CA PHE A 198 -10.25 -2.53 -25.27
C PHE A 198 -8.76 -2.39 -24.94
N ARG A 199 -8.40 -1.94 -23.73
CA ARG A 199 -6.98 -1.84 -23.30
C ARG A 199 -6.39 -3.20 -22.94
N LYS A 200 -7.18 -4.09 -22.33
CA LYS A 200 -6.76 -5.45 -22.00
C LYS A 200 -6.32 -6.25 -23.24
N GLU A 201 -7.01 -6.07 -24.37
CA GLU A 201 -6.63 -6.69 -25.64
C GLU A 201 -5.34 -6.12 -26.28
N GLN A 202 -4.90 -4.92 -25.88
CA GLN A 202 -3.68 -4.29 -26.40
C GLN A 202 -2.45 -4.56 -25.52
N THR A 203 -2.62 -4.77 -24.22
CA THR A 203 -1.52 -5.08 -23.30
C THR A 203 -1.06 -6.54 -23.38
N ASP A 204 -1.93 -7.48 -23.79
CA ASP A 204 -1.56 -8.89 -24.01
C ASP A 204 -0.73 -9.13 -25.31
N LYS A 205 -0.32 -8.06 -26.01
CA LYS A 205 0.47 -8.11 -27.26
C LYS A 205 1.95 -7.73 -27.10
N TYR A 206 2.45 -7.52 -25.89
CA TYR A 206 3.85 -7.21 -25.61
C TYR A 206 4.41 -8.06 -24.46
#